data_AF-A0A9D5QBA2-F1
#
_entry.id   AF-A0A9D5QBA2-F1
#
_cell.length_a   1.000
_cell.length_b   1.000
_cell.length_c   1.000
_cell.angle_alpha   90.00
_cell.angle_beta   90.00
_cell.angle_gamma   90.00
#
_symmetry.space_group_name_H-M   'P 1'
#
loop_
_entity.id
_entity.type
_entity.pdbx_description
1 polymer ?
#
loop_
_entity_poly.entity_id
_entity_poly.type
_entity_poly.pdbx_seq_one_letter_code
_entity_poly.pdbx_strand_id
1 'polypeptide(L)'
;MTKRLPAHLQITTEPIADPKAVVQYGYVRVTVLTSRLFRIEYEPTGDFDDRASQTFWFRKQPVPPYTHSGNRRSFTIETEHLTLTCTNTTKPLSAETLRVVLKSTGVVWRFGREENGNLGGPCRTLDNKDGALPPGHGLMSRDGWTVIDDANAMVFNEESWLETRERNRDRIDRYFFGYGSDYQGCLRDFTRVAGSIPLIPRWALGNWWSRYWAYT
;
A
#
# COMPACT_ATOMS: atom_id res chain seq x y z
N MET A 1 -25.44 21.15 -0.77
CA MET A 1 -24.68 21.87 -1.82
C MET A 1 -23.24 21.38 -1.77
N THR A 2 -22.90 20.34 -2.53
CA THR A 2 -21.52 19.88 -2.69
C THR A 2 -20.80 20.89 -3.59
N LYS A 3 -20.06 21.82 -2.97
CA LYS A 3 -19.17 22.71 -3.72
C LYS A 3 -17.99 21.89 -4.20
N ARG A 4 -18.02 21.49 -5.48
CA ARG A 4 -16.88 20.89 -6.15
C ARG A 4 -15.64 21.78 -5.95
N LEU A 5 -14.51 21.19 -5.57
CA LEU A 5 -13.27 21.94 -5.35
C LEU A 5 -12.86 22.70 -6.64
N PRO A 6 -12.30 23.91 -6.53
CA PRO A 6 -11.65 24.61 -7.64
C PRO A 6 -10.68 23.69 -8.40
N ALA A 7 -10.55 23.86 -9.72
CA ALA A 7 -9.75 22.96 -10.56
C ALA A 7 -8.30 22.76 -10.08
N HIS A 8 -7.66 23.80 -9.52
CA HIS A 8 -6.30 23.72 -8.98
C HIS A 8 -6.19 23.01 -7.61
N LEU A 9 -7.32 22.71 -6.98
CA LEU A 9 -7.43 21.94 -5.74
C LEU A 9 -7.98 20.52 -6.00
N GLN A 10 -8.30 20.18 -7.24
CA GLN A 10 -8.68 18.82 -7.62
C GLN A 10 -7.43 17.96 -7.74
N ILE A 11 -7.50 16.76 -7.19
CA ILE A 11 -6.37 15.85 -7.12
C ILE A 11 -6.43 14.91 -8.32
N THR A 12 -5.32 14.80 -9.05
CA THR A 12 -5.20 13.81 -10.13
C THR A 12 -4.76 12.48 -9.57
N THR A 13 -5.53 11.42 -9.84
CA THR A 13 -5.24 10.04 -9.43
C THR A 13 -5.50 9.08 -10.58
N GLU A 14 -4.87 7.89 -10.56
CA GLU A 14 -5.16 6.80 -11.48
C GLU A 14 -5.36 5.50 -10.69
N PRO A 15 -6.48 5.37 -9.95
CA PRO A 15 -6.58 4.40 -8.88
C PRO A 15 -7.06 3.01 -9.32
N ILE A 16 -7.57 2.90 -10.55
CA ILE A 16 -7.99 1.63 -11.16
C ILE A 16 -6.79 1.02 -11.88
N ALA A 17 -6.38 -0.17 -11.46
CA ALA A 17 -5.24 -0.87 -12.05
C ALA A 17 -5.51 -1.30 -13.51
N ASP A 18 -4.44 -1.57 -14.27
CA ASP A 18 -4.58 -2.24 -15.56
C ASP A 18 -5.24 -3.62 -15.33
N PRO A 19 -6.32 -3.97 -16.03
CA PRO A 19 -7.00 -5.25 -15.83
C PRO A 19 -6.08 -6.47 -16.01
N LYS A 20 -5.02 -6.36 -16.83
CA LYS A 20 -4.03 -7.43 -17.04
C LYS A 20 -3.05 -7.58 -15.87
N ALA A 21 -3.03 -6.66 -14.91
CA ALA A 21 -2.27 -6.78 -13.67
C ALA A 21 -3.13 -7.34 -12.52
N VAL A 22 -4.44 -7.54 -12.74
CA VAL A 22 -5.39 -7.97 -11.71
C VAL A 22 -5.67 -9.46 -11.87
N VAL A 23 -5.50 -10.19 -10.78
CA VAL A 23 -5.81 -11.62 -10.68
C VAL A 23 -6.85 -11.82 -9.59
N GLN A 24 -7.96 -12.49 -9.90
CA GLN A 24 -9.03 -12.74 -8.94
C GLN A 24 -9.42 -14.21 -8.91
N TYR A 25 -9.49 -14.77 -7.70
CA TYR A 25 -10.00 -16.12 -7.44
C TYR A 25 -10.89 -16.08 -6.21
N GLY A 26 -12.17 -16.44 -6.37
CA GLY A 26 -13.14 -16.33 -5.26
C GLY A 26 -13.30 -14.88 -4.80
N TYR A 27 -13.16 -14.65 -3.49
CA TYR A 27 -13.23 -13.33 -2.84
C TYR A 27 -11.86 -12.67 -2.66
N VAL A 28 -10.80 -13.26 -3.22
CA VAL A 28 -9.44 -12.73 -3.15
C VAL A 28 -9.06 -12.10 -4.48
N ARG A 29 -8.59 -10.86 -4.44
CA ARG A 29 -8.05 -10.13 -5.58
C ARG A 29 -6.62 -9.71 -5.29
N VAL A 30 -5.72 -9.94 -6.24
CA VAL A 30 -4.33 -9.51 -6.18
C VAL A 30 -4.05 -8.63 -7.38
N THR A 31 -3.54 -7.42 -7.12
CA THR A 31 -2.98 -6.55 -8.16
C THR A 31 -1.46 -6.65 -8.13
N VAL A 32 -0.88 -7.05 -9.25
CA VAL A 32 0.58 -7.16 -9.46
C VAL A 32 1.10 -5.80 -9.93
N LEU A 33 1.45 -4.92 -8.98
CA LEU A 33 1.85 -3.54 -9.26
C LEU A 33 3.27 -3.46 -9.82
N THR A 34 4.20 -4.24 -9.26
CA THR A 34 5.55 -4.45 -9.78
C THR A 34 5.97 -5.90 -9.57
N SER A 35 7.16 -6.28 -10.03
CA SER A 35 7.69 -7.62 -9.73
C SER A 35 7.95 -7.85 -8.23
N ARG A 36 7.90 -6.81 -7.38
CA ARG A 36 8.19 -6.85 -5.93
C ARG A 36 7.09 -6.23 -5.04
N LEU A 37 5.99 -5.77 -5.63
CA LEU A 37 4.89 -5.11 -4.92
C LEU A 37 3.54 -5.67 -5.35
N PHE A 38 2.81 -6.23 -4.38
CA PHE A 38 1.45 -6.73 -4.57
C PHE A 38 0.47 -5.93 -3.70
N ARG A 39 -0.69 -5.58 -4.26
CA ARG A 39 -1.88 -5.26 -3.47
C ARG A 39 -2.69 -6.54 -3.34
N ILE A 40 -3.03 -6.94 -2.11
CA ILE A 40 -3.73 -8.18 -1.78
C ILE A 40 -5.01 -7.80 -1.05
N GLU A 41 -6.14 -8.17 -1.63
CA GLU A 41 -7.46 -7.79 -1.15
C GLU A 41 -8.31 -9.03 -0.89
N TYR A 42 -9.12 -8.97 0.16
CA TYR A 42 -10.21 -9.90 0.41
C TYR A 42 -11.47 -9.09 0.73
N GLU A 43 -12.54 -9.33 -0.02
CA GLU A 43 -13.83 -8.68 0.16
C GLU A 43 -14.96 -9.73 0.04
N PRO A 44 -15.60 -10.12 1.16
CA PRO A 44 -16.61 -11.17 1.16
C PRO A 44 -17.86 -10.87 0.32
N THR A 45 -18.18 -9.59 0.06
CA THR A 45 -19.31 -9.25 -0.83
C THR A 45 -18.92 -9.32 -2.31
N GLY A 46 -17.62 -9.23 -2.61
CA GLY A 46 -17.08 -9.08 -3.96
C GLY A 46 -17.03 -7.62 -4.45
N ASP A 47 -17.48 -6.66 -3.65
CA ASP A 47 -17.52 -5.24 -4.00
C ASP A 47 -16.21 -4.54 -3.58
N PHE A 48 -15.17 -4.72 -4.37
CA PHE A 48 -13.88 -4.11 -4.07
C PHE A 48 -13.90 -2.58 -4.26
N ASP A 49 -13.25 -1.85 -3.33
CA ASP A 49 -13.10 -0.40 -3.42
C ASP A 49 -11.83 -0.03 -4.20
N ASP A 50 -12.03 0.48 -5.41
CA ASP A 50 -10.96 0.88 -6.33
C ASP A 50 -10.61 2.36 -6.27
N ARG A 51 -11.20 3.14 -5.35
CA ARG A 51 -10.86 4.56 -5.19
C ARG A 51 -9.44 4.75 -4.66
N ALA A 52 -8.82 5.88 -5.00
CA ALA A 52 -7.51 6.24 -4.47
C ALA A 52 -7.59 6.32 -2.95
N SER A 53 -6.70 5.62 -2.24
CA SER A 53 -6.58 5.82 -0.80
C SER A 53 -5.71 7.03 -0.50
N GLN A 54 -5.74 7.48 0.75
CA GLN A 54 -4.84 8.54 1.21
C GLN A 54 -3.36 8.22 0.93
N THR A 55 -3.00 6.93 0.89
CA THR A 55 -1.63 6.44 0.67
C THR A 55 -1.34 6.09 -0.80
N PHE A 56 -2.30 5.48 -1.52
CA PHE A 56 -2.07 4.90 -2.85
C PHE A 56 -3.02 5.49 -3.90
N TRP A 57 -2.44 6.26 -4.81
CA TRP A 57 -3.17 7.12 -5.76
C TRP A 57 -3.12 6.60 -7.20
N PHE A 58 -2.05 5.91 -7.58
CA PHE A 58 -1.73 5.53 -8.96
C PHE A 58 -1.54 4.02 -9.09
N ARG A 59 -2.63 3.24 -9.06
CA ARG A 59 -2.56 1.77 -9.21
C ARG A 59 -2.48 1.34 -10.67
N LYS A 60 -2.79 2.23 -11.61
CA LYS A 60 -2.58 2.01 -13.05
C LYS A 60 -1.09 2.08 -13.40
N GLN A 61 -0.39 0.97 -13.18
CA GLN A 61 1.03 0.83 -13.50
C GLN A 61 1.23 -0.02 -14.76
N PRO A 62 2.39 0.11 -15.44
CA PRO A 62 2.78 -0.84 -16.48
C PRO A 62 2.75 -2.27 -15.94
N VAL A 63 2.11 -3.18 -16.68
CA VAL A 63 1.93 -4.57 -16.26
C VAL A 63 3.29 -5.28 -16.23
N PRO A 64 3.79 -5.71 -15.06
CA PRO A 64 5.05 -6.44 -15.00
C PRO A 64 4.88 -7.85 -15.58
N PRO A 65 5.97 -8.52 -16.01
CA PRO A 65 5.91 -9.93 -16.35
C PRO A 65 5.56 -10.77 -15.12
N TYR A 66 4.50 -11.57 -15.20
CA TYR A 66 4.12 -12.53 -14.18
C TYR A 66 3.31 -13.68 -14.78
N THR A 67 3.22 -14.79 -14.06
CA THR A 67 2.31 -15.89 -14.36
C THR A 67 1.40 -16.15 -13.17
N HIS A 68 0.23 -16.72 -13.44
CA HIS A 68 -0.63 -17.22 -12.38
C HIS A 68 -1.28 -18.53 -12.80
N SER A 69 -1.51 -19.40 -11.84
CA SER A 69 -2.19 -20.67 -12.04
C SER A 69 -2.98 -21.04 -10.80
N GLY A 70 -4.08 -21.76 -10.99
CA GLY A 70 -4.95 -22.11 -9.88
C GLY A 70 -6.34 -22.52 -10.31
N ASN A 71 -7.17 -22.74 -9.30
CA ASN A 71 -8.61 -22.95 -9.42
C ASN A 71 -9.33 -21.95 -8.51
N ARG A 72 -10.66 -21.99 -8.51
CA ARG A 72 -11.49 -21.06 -7.73
C ARG A 72 -11.10 -20.94 -6.24
N ARG A 73 -10.54 -21.99 -5.62
CA ARG A 73 -10.21 -22.06 -4.18
C ARG A 73 -8.73 -21.86 -3.85
N SER A 74 -7.83 -22.03 -4.80
CA SER A 74 -6.39 -21.90 -4.55
C SER A 74 -5.65 -21.46 -5.80
N PHE A 75 -4.67 -20.58 -5.62
CA PHE A 75 -3.88 -20.05 -6.72
C PHE A 75 -2.46 -19.69 -6.28
N THR A 76 -1.59 -19.60 -7.28
CA THR A 76 -0.22 -19.10 -7.16
C THR A 76 0.00 -18.01 -8.19
N ILE A 77 0.67 -16.93 -7.79
CA ILE A 77 1.16 -15.86 -8.66
C ILE A 77 2.68 -15.83 -8.56
N GLU A 78 3.35 -15.80 -9.69
CA GLU A 78 4.81 -15.72 -9.75
C GLU A 78 5.28 -14.54 -10.60
N THR A 79 6.14 -13.73 -10.01
CA THR A 79 6.94 -12.72 -10.71
C THR A 79 8.40 -13.16 -10.74
N GLU A 80 9.26 -12.30 -11.30
CA GLU A 80 10.72 -12.46 -11.20
C GLU A 80 11.22 -12.62 -9.75
N HIS A 81 10.59 -11.93 -8.78
CA HIS A 81 11.12 -11.86 -7.41
C HIS A 81 10.24 -12.50 -6.35
N LEU A 82 8.94 -12.65 -6.60
CA LEU A 82 7.97 -13.09 -5.60
C LEU A 82 7.17 -14.30 -6.09
N THR A 83 6.85 -15.18 -5.15
CA THR A 83 5.82 -16.21 -5.32
C THR A 83 4.77 -16.02 -4.22
N LEU A 84 3.55 -15.63 -4.61
CA LEU A 84 2.40 -15.58 -3.72
C LEU A 84 1.60 -16.87 -3.86
N THR A 85 1.28 -17.52 -2.75
CA THR A 85 0.37 -18.67 -2.73
C THR A 85 -0.81 -18.35 -1.81
N CYS A 86 -2.02 -18.54 -2.34
CA CYS A 86 -3.25 -18.44 -1.56
C CYS A 86 -4.04 -19.75 -1.65
N THR A 87 -4.52 -20.23 -0.51
CA THR A 87 -5.46 -21.35 -0.41
C THR A 87 -6.73 -20.87 0.30
N ASN A 88 -7.86 -21.50 -0.01
CA ASN A 88 -9.16 -21.18 0.57
C ASN A 88 -9.61 -19.71 0.38
N THR A 89 -9.70 -19.29 -0.88
CA THR A 89 -10.14 -17.94 -1.28
C THR A 89 -11.59 -17.57 -0.95
N THR A 90 -12.33 -18.48 -0.31
CA THR A 90 -13.73 -18.27 0.09
C THR A 90 -13.87 -17.88 1.57
N LYS A 91 -12.76 -17.79 2.31
CA LYS A 91 -12.72 -17.40 3.72
C LYS A 91 -11.70 -16.28 3.92
N PRO A 92 -11.78 -15.53 5.03
CA PRO A 92 -10.77 -14.52 5.38
C PRO A 92 -9.35 -15.09 5.39
N LEU A 93 -8.39 -14.24 5.01
CA LEU A 93 -6.98 -14.60 4.93
C LEU A 93 -6.38 -14.81 6.33
N SER A 94 -5.44 -15.75 6.43
CA SER A 94 -4.79 -16.23 7.65
C SER A 94 -3.36 -16.72 7.34
N ALA A 95 -2.57 -16.98 8.37
CA ALA A 95 -1.19 -17.45 8.23
C ALA A 95 -1.06 -18.81 7.50
N GLU A 96 -2.12 -19.62 7.54
CA GLU A 96 -2.23 -20.91 6.86
C GLU A 96 -2.63 -20.75 5.40
N THR A 97 -3.42 -19.72 5.09
CA THR A 97 -4.06 -19.56 3.79
C THR A 97 -3.26 -18.70 2.83
N LEU A 98 -2.51 -17.70 3.30
CA LEU A 98 -1.74 -16.79 2.45
C LEU A 98 -0.27 -16.71 2.87
N ARG A 99 0.61 -16.89 1.89
CA ARG A 99 2.05 -16.66 2.02
C ARG A 99 2.65 -16.00 0.79
N VAL A 100 3.75 -15.28 0.99
CA VAL A 100 4.58 -14.73 -0.08
C VAL A 100 6.03 -15.11 0.16
N VAL A 101 6.69 -15.63 -0.86
CA VAL A 101 8.10 -16.02 -0.83
C VAL A 101 8.92 -15.02 -1.63
N LEU A 102 9.98 -14.50 -1.01
CA LEU A 102 11.01 -13.71 -1.70
C LEU A 102 12.01 -14.69 -2.32
N LYS A 103 12.04 -14.78 -3.65
CA LYS A 103 12.85 -15.77 -4.39
C LYS A 103 14.35 -15.61 -4.14
N SER A 104 14.83 -14.38 -3.98
CA SER A 104 16.26 -14.09 -3.80
C SER A 104 16.83 -14.58 -2.47
N THR A 105 16.02 -14.61 -1.41
CA THR A 105 16.47 -14.95 -0.05
C THR A 105 15.83 -16.22 0.50
N GLY A 106 14.76 -16.72 -0.13
CA GLY A 106 13.94 -17.82 0.38
C GLY A 106 13.08 -17.42 1.59
N VAL A 107 13.06 -16.15 1.98
CA VAL A 107 12.25 -15.67 3.11
C VAL A 107 10.77 -15.85 2.79
N VAL A 108 10.04 -16.43 3.74
CA VAL A 108 8.60 -16.66 3.64
C VAL A 108 7.86 -15.75 4.61
N TRP A 109 7.08 -14.83 4.06
CA TRP A 109 6.05 -14.13 4.81
C TRP A 109 4.75 -14.95 4.82
N ARG A 110 4.06 -14.93 5.95
CA ARG A 110 2.70 -15.49 6.12
C ARG A 110 1.80 -14.37 6.62
N PHE A 111 0.54 -14.39 6.20
CA PHE A 111 -0.40 -13.36 6.62
C PHE A 111 -0.47 -13.24 8.15
N GLY A 112 -0.47 -11.99 8.64
CA GLY A 112 -0.44 -11.68 10.08
C GLY A 112 0.93 -11.78 10.75
N ARG A 113 1.97 -12.26 10.05
CA ARG A 113 3.34 -12.22 10.57
C ARG A 113 3.84 -10.77 10.58
N GLU A 114 4.40 -10.38 11.71
CA GLU A 114 5.14 -9.12 11.89
C GLU A 114 6.64 -9.32 11.61
N GLU A 115 7.28 -8.28 11.09
CA GLU A 115 8.73 -8.22 10.93
C GLU A 115 9.42 -7.72 12.20
N ASN A 116 10.68 -8.11 12.41
CA ASN A 116 11.49 -7.65 13.54
C ASN A 116 12.48 -6.54 13.17
N GLY A 117 12.72 -6.36 11.87
CA GLY A 117 13.76 -5.48 11.34
C GLY A 117 13.28 -4.18 10.70
N ASN A 118 12.06 -3.70 10.99
CA ASN A 118 11.51 -2.49 10.35
C ASN A 118 12.42 -1.27 10.60
N LEU A 119 12.70 -0.52 9.54
CA LEU A 119 13.61 0.64 9.57
C LEU A 119 12.94 1.95 9.98
N GLY A 120 11.67 1.89 10.37
CA GLY A 120 10.88 3.04 10.78
C GLY A 120 10.33 3.85 9.60
N GLY A 121 9.29 4.60 9.89
CA GLY A 121 8.59 5.48 8.97
C GLY A 121 8.10 6.75 9.67
N PRO A 122 7.37 7.60 8.94
CA PRO A 122 6.83 8.83 9.51
C PRO A 122 5.83 8.52 10.63
N CYS A 123 5.79 9.38 11.65
CA CYS A 123 4.70 9.37 12.61
C CYS A 123 3.49 10.07 11.98
N ARG A 124 2.28 9.52 12.17
CA ARG A 124 1.05 10.07 11.56
C ARG A 124 0.69 11.45 12.10
N THR A 125 0.91 11.71 13.38
CA THR A 125 0.60 13.01 14.01
C THR A 125 1.56 13.27 15.17
N LEU A 126 1.94 14.54 15.32
CA LEU A 126 2.69 15.07 16.46
C LEU A 126 1.78 15.87 17.40
N ASP A 127 0.48 15.94 17.14
CA ASP A 127 -0.48 16.70 17.94
C ASP A 127 -0.54 16.14 19.37
N ASN A 128 -0.43 17.04 20.35
CA ASN A 128 -0.42 16.72 21.78
C ASN A 128 0.69 15.71 22.19
N LYS A 129 1.82 15.71 21.47
CA LYS A 129 2.99 14.90 21.82
C LYS A 129 4.05 15.79 22.45
N ASP A 130 4.48 15.39 23.64
CA ASP A 130 5.59 16.00 24.34
C ASP A 130 6.80 15.06 24.27
N GLY A 131 7.92 15.58 23.75
CA GLY A 131 9.17 14.84 23.59
C GLY A 131 9.26 13.92 22.37
N ALA A 132 10.23 13.01 22.41
CA ALA A 132 10.55 12.11 21.31
C ALA A 132 9.47 11.02 21.16
N LEU A 133 9.13 10.71 19.91
CA LEU A 133 8.22 9.62 19.56
C LEU A 133 8.97 8.49 18.86
N PRO A 134 8.60 7.23 19.11
CA PRO A 134 9.07 6.15 18.28
C PRO A 134 8.62 6.40 16.82
N PRO A 135 9.46 6.05 15.83
CA PRO A 135 9.07 6.15 14.44
C PRO A 135 7.84 5.28 14.17
N GLY A 136 7.04 5.69 13.20
CA GLY A 136 5.93 4.88 12.70
C GLY A 136 6.44 3.64 11.98
N HIS A 137 5.51 2.79 11.54
CA HIS A 137 5.84 1.64 10.70
C HIS A 137 6.29 2.11 9.31
N GLY A 138 7.46 1.65 8.87
CA GLY A 138 8.09 2.06 7.61
C GLY A 138 7.88 1.09 6.46
N LEU A 139 8.25 1.53 5.26
CA LEU A 139 8.19 0.74 4.02
C LEU A 139 9.25 -0.37 3.93
N MET A 140 10.28 -0.32 4.77
CA MET A 140 11.48 -1.13 4.61
C MET A 140 11.84 -1.85 5.91
N SER A 141 12.35 -3.08 5.77
CA SER A 141 12.77 -3.92 6.87
C SER A 141 14.03 -4.71 6.52
N ARG A 142 14.85 -5.00 7.52
CA ARG A 142 16.00 -5.92 7.40
C ARG A 142 15.55 -7.37 7.15
N ASP A 143 14.29 -7.70 7.43
CA ASP A 143 13.70 -9.00 7.10
C ASP A 143 13.37 -9.12 5.60
N GLY A 144 13.56 -8.03 4.84
CA GLY A 144 13.43 -7.97 3.39
C GLY A 144 12.02 -7.70 2.89
N TRP A 145 11.03 -7.67 3.77
CA TRP A 145 9.64 -7.41 3.43
C TRP A 145 8.95 -6.52 4.47
N THR A 146 7.91 -5.82 4.03
CA THR A 146 6.97 -5.09 4.89
C THR A 146 5.56 -5.22 4.33
N VAL A 147 4.56 -4.96 5.17
CA VAL A 147 3.16 -4.94 4.77
C VAL A 147 2.50 -3.66 5.25
N ILE A 148 1.88 -2.91 4.34
CA ILE A 148 1.03 -1.77 4.70
C ILE A 148 -0.43 -2.21 4.75
N ASP A 149 -1.11 -1.86 5.84
CA ASP A 149 -2.56 -1.94 5.97
C ASP A 149 -3.24 -0.72 5.33
N ASP A 150 -4.02 -0.93 4.27
CA ASP A 150 -4.81 0.13 3.64
C ASP A 150 -6.33 -0.08 3.85
N ALA A 151 -6.75 -1.11 4.60
CA ALA A 151 -8.16 -1.50 4.72
C ALA A 151 -9.05 -0.43 5.36
N ASN A 152 -8.46 0.37 6.26
CA ASN A 152 -9.11 1.43 7.01
C ASN A 152 -8.65 2.84 6.58
N ALA A 153 -7.84 2.95 5.53
CA ALA A 153 -7.44 4.25 5.00
C ALA A 153 -8.65 5.00 4.46
N MET A 154 -8.63 6.33 4.58
CA MET A 154 -9.59 7.19 3.88
C MET A 154 -9.35 7.11 2.38
N VAL A 155 -10.39 7.38 1.61
CA VAL A 155 -10.35 7.39 0.14
C VAL A 155 -10.82 8.72 -0.41
N PHE A 156 -10.33 9.07 -1.59
CA PHE A 156 -10.81 10.24 -2.32
C PHE A 156 -12.10 9.91 -3.07
N ASN A 157 -13.11 10.76 -2.92
CA ASN A 157 -14.32 10.70 -3.71
C ASN A 157 -14.20 11.48 -5.03
N GLU A 158 -15.28 11.53 -5.80
CA GLU A 158 -15.33 12.16 -7.11
C GLU A 158 -15.05 13.68 -7.06
N GLU A 159 -15.27 14.31 -5.90
CA GLU A 159 -14.98 15.72 -5.66
C GLU A 159 -13.54 15.99 -5.16
N SER A 160 -12.67 14.97 -5.16
CA SER A 160 -11.31 15.05 -4.58
C SER A 160 -11.30 15.33 -3.06
N TRP A 161 -12.38 14.96 -2.35
CA TRP A 161 -12.45 15.06 -0.91
C TRP A 161 -12.18 13.72 -0.23
N LEU A 162 -11.58 13.74 0.95
CA LEU A 162 -11.32 12.54 1.75
C LEU A 162 -12.57 12.12 2.51
N GLU A 163 -12.93 10.85 2.40
CA GLU A 163 -14.02 10.23 3.14
C GLU A 163 -13.62 8.86 3.70
N THR A 164 -14.35 8.44 4.74
CA THR A 164 -14.15 7.12 5.32
C THR A 164 -14.78 6.06 4.44
N ARG A 165 -14.09 4.94 4.23
CA ARG A 165 -14.69 3.74 3.65
C ARG A 165 -15.82 3.23 4.55
N GLU A 166 -16.80 2.57 3.96
CA GLU A 166 -17.79 1.81 4.73
C GLU A 166 -17.08 0.79 5.63
N ARG A 167 -17.54 0.67 6.88
CA ARG A 167 -16.91 -0.24 7.84
C ARG A 167 -17.28 -1.68 7.51
N ASN A 168 -16.32 -2.41 6.95
CA ASN A 168 -16.35 -3.85 6.85
C ASN A 168 -15.19 -4.42 7.68
N ARG A 169 -15.48 -5.14 8.76
CA ARG A 169 -14.47 -5.71 9.66
C ARG A 169 -13.69 -6.86 9.02
N ASP A 170 -14.29 -7.52 8.03
CA ASP A 170 -13.71 -8.68 7.37
C ASP A 170 -12.92 -8.29 6.11
N ARG A 171 -13.00 -7.01 5.69
CA ARG A 171 -12.25 -6.51 4.54
C ARG A 171 -10.75 -6.48 4.84
N ILE A 172 -9.98 -6.96 3.87
CA ILE A 172 -8.53 -6.88 3.87
C ILE A 172 -8.08 -6.13 2.62
N ASP A 173 -7.16 -5.18 2.80
CA ASP A 173 -6.47 -4.47 1.72
C ASP A 173 -5.03 -4.22 2.18
N ARG A 174 -4.09 -4.99 1.63
CA ARG A 174 -2.70 -5.04 2.08
C ARG A 174 -1.76 -4.82 0.92
N TYR A 175 -0.74 -3.99 1.12
CA TYR A 175 0.36 -3.85 0.17
C TYR A 175 1.58 -4.57 0.70
N PHE A 176 1.97 -5.64 0.02
CA PHE A 176 3.16 -6.41 0.33
C PHE A 176 4.35 -5.88 -0.46
N PHE A 177 5.36 -5.39 0.24
CA PHE A 177 6.62 -4.93 -0.33
C PHE A 177 7.70 -5.98 -0.05
N GLY A 178 8.23 -6.63 -1.09
CA GLY A 178 9.26 -7.67 -0.96
C GLY A 178 10.55 -7.31 -1.70
N TYR A 179 11.34 -6.40 -1.12
CA TYR A 179 12.52 -5.81 -1.79
C TYR A 179 13.86 -6.37 -1.31
N GLY A 180 13.89 -7.21 -0.27
CA GLY A 180 15.15 -7.67 0.32
C GLY A 180 15.96 -6.47 0.83
N SER A 181 17.18 -6.33 0.31
CA SER A 181 18.06 -5.19 0.59
C SER A 181 17.97 -4.05 -0.44
N ASP A 182 17.12 -4.15 -1.47
CA ASP A 182 16.94 -3.10 -2.49
C ASP A 182 16.01 -1.97 -2.00
N TYR A 183 16.49 -1.21 -1.01
CA TYR A 183 15.77 -0.10 -0.39
C TYR A 183 15.45 1.03 -1.37
N GLN A 184 16.35 1.32 -2.30
CA GLN A 184 16.12 2.35 -3.32
C GLN A 184 15.05 1.92 -4.32
N GLY A 185 15.04 0.64 -4.72
CA GLY A 185 13.96 0.07 -5.52
C GLY A 185 12.61 0.17 -4.82
N CYS A 186 12.56 -0.09 -3.51
CA CYS A 186 11.34 0.04 -2.71
C CYS A 186 10.79 1.46 -2.76
N LEU A 187 11.63 2.47 -2.49
CA LEU A 187 11.21 3.88 -2.52
C LEU A 187 10.77 4.31 -3.93
N ARG A 188 11.51 3.90 -4.96
CA ARG A 188 11.15 4.22 -6.36
C ARG A 188 9.78 3.67 -6.72
N ASP A 189 9.54 2.39 -6.45
CA ASP A 189 8.26 1.76 -6.76
C ASP A 189 7.12 2.28 -5.87
N PHE A 190 7.40 2.63 -4.61
CA PHE A 190 6.44 3.32 -3.75
C PHE A 190 6.00 4.66 -4.35
N THR A 191 6.94 5.51 -4.79
CA THR A 191 6.60 6.81 -5.41
C THR A 191 5.81 6.67 -6.71
N ARG A 192 5.93 5.53 -7.43
CA ARG A 192 5.09 5.27 -8.60
C ARG A 192 3.63 5.10 -8.24
N VAL A 193 3.32 4.44 -7.13
CA VAL A 193 1.94 4.10 -6.72
C VAL A 193 1.33 5.09 -5.73
N ALA A 194 2.15 5.74 -4.90
CA ALA A 194 1.74 6.74 -3.91
C ALA A 194 1.80 8.17 -4.45
N GLY A 195 2.49 8.39 -5.57
CA GLY A 195 2.71 9.70 -6.16
C GLY A 195 4.14 10.20 -6.00
N SER A 196 4.57 11.00 -6.99
CA SER A 196 5.90 11.59 -6.99
C SER A 196 5.99 12.73 -5.97
N ILE A 197 7.13 12.83 -5.30
CA ILE A 197 7.41 13.91 -4.35
C ILE A 197 7.66 15.18 -5.17
N PRO A 198 6.85 16.26 -4.99
CA PRO A 198 7.06 17.49 -5.73
C PRO A 198 8.37 18.16 -5.28
N LEU A 199 9.01 18.87 -6.20
CA LEU A 199 10.13 19.73 -5.85
C LEU A 199 9.62 20.86 -4.94
N ILE A 200 10.26 21.01 -3.80
CA ILE A 200 10.04 22.18 -2.96
C ILE A 200 10.65 23.43 -3.61
N PRO A 201 10.09 24.62 -3.38
CA PRO A 201 10.69 25.87 -3.86
C PRO A 201 12.14 26.01 -3.38
N ARG A 202 13.03 26.52 -4.23
CA ARG A 202 14.47 26.65 -3.92
C ARG A 202 14.74 27.40 -2.60
N TRP A 203 13.93 28.40 -2.28
CA TRP A 203 14.08 29.18 -1.04
C TRP A 203 13.80 28.36 0.23
N ALA A 204 13.04 27.26 0.15
CA ALA A 204 12.78 26.38 1.29
C ALA A 204 14.04 25.64 1.77
N LEU A 205 15.08 25.56 0.93
CA LEU A 205 16.40 25.02 1.28
C LEU A 205 17.38 26.08 1.82
N GLY A 206 16.93 27.33 1.98
CA GLY A 206 17.72 28.44 2.49
C GLY A 206 17.71 28.54 4.02
N ASN A 207 17.98 29.73 4.55
CA ASN A 207 17.95 29.99 5.98
C ASN A 207 16.52 30.16 6.50
N TRP A 208 16.24 29.55 7.65
CA TRP A 208 14.97 29.66 8.36
C TRP A 208 15.18 30.39 9.68
N TRP A 209 14.44 31.47 9.90
CA TRP A 209 14.33 32.13 11.20
C TRP A 209 12.95 31.83 11.78
N SER A 210 12.92 31.14 12.91
CA SER A 210 11.68 30.79 13.63
C SER A 210 11.89 30.98 15.13
N ARG A 211 10.88 31.52 15.81
CA ARG A 211 10.83 31.67 17.27
C ARG A 211 9.47 31.17 17.76
N TYR A 212 9.48 30.27 18.73
CA TYR A 212 8.27 29.89 19.45
C TYR A 212 7.82 31.03 20.36
N TRP A 213 6.57 31.46 20.22
CA TRP A 213 5.91 32.43 21.10
C TRP A 213 4.60 31.83 21.57
N ALA A 214 4.55 31.40 22.84
CA ALA A 214 3.36 30.80 23.41
C ALA A 214 2.21 31.82 23.46
N TYR A 215 1.00 31.40 23.09
CA TYR A 215 -0.21 32.17 23.39
C TYR A 215 -0.46 32.08 24.90
N THR A 216 -0.48 33.23 25.58
CA THR A 216 -0.83 33.38 27.01
C THR A 216 -2.32 33.59 27.19
#